data_AF-A0AA36KB48-F1
#
_entry.id   AF-A0AA36KB48-F1
#
_cell.length_a   1.000
_cell.length_b   1.000
_cell.length_c   1.000
_cell.angle_alpha   90.00
_cell.angle_beta   90.00
_cell.angle_gamma   90.00
#
_symmetry.space_group_name_H-M   'P 1'
#
loop_
_entity.id
_entity.type
_entity.pdbx_description
1 polymer ?
#
loop_
_entity_poly.entity_id
_entity_poly.type
_entity_poly.pdbx_seq_one_letter_code
_entity_poly.pdbx_strand_id
1 'polypeptide(L)'
;MKVFSYQVINIDHEQQLLLAFICYEDQPIMTSVYYRHIDGTSIQYNGDILFEVTSLQEEPLITPDNFSMNVPNTFRWAAYHNNQKVLDISAQVDTPYCFGLAAGFVSSYAWQGEFYDQPLVGRGYLEYIDRR
;
A
#
# COMPACT_ATOMS: atom_id res chain seq x y z
N MET A 1 -6.89 3.35 15.87
CA MET A 1 -6.66 3.04 14.45
C MET A 1 -7.34 1.71 14.20
N LYS A 2 -8.23 1.62 13.21
CA LYS A 2 -8.86 0.34 12.86
C LYS A 2 -8.25 -0.26 11.60
N VAL A 3 -7.73 0.55 10.68
CA VAL A 3 -6.99 0.04 9.51
C VAL A 3 -5.62 0.71 9.40
N PHE A 4 -4.60 -0.09 9.09
CA PHE A 4 -3.27 0.34 8.72
C PHE A 4 -2.79 -0.44 7.51
N SER A 5 -2.17 0.28 6.60
CA SER A 5 -1.53 -0.25 5.41
C SER A 5 -0.21 0.48 5.24
N TYR A 6 0.89 -0.25 5.11
CA TYR A 6 2.17 0.32 4.69
C TYR A 6 2.77 -0.51 3.57
N GLN A 7 3.28 0.15 2.53
CA GLN A 7 3.91 -0.52 1.41
C GLN A 7 5.23 0.13 1.06
N VAL A 8 6.09 -0.71 0.49
CA VAL A 8 7.35 -0.30 -0.09
C VAL A 8 7.43 -0.86 -1.50
N ILE A 9 7.59 0.02 -2.49
CA ILE A 9 7.81 -0.36 -3.89
C ILE A 9 9.10 0.26 -4.42
N ASN A 10 9.97 -0.58 -4.95
CA ASN A 10 11.11 -0.11 -5.74
C ASN A 10 10.60 0.21 -7.15
N ILE A 11 10.86 1.44 -7.61
CA ILE A 11 10.61 1.84 -9.00
C ILE A 11 11.76 1.30 -9.87
N ASP A 12 12.99 1.47 -9.39
CA ASP A 12 14.20 0.86 -9.93
C ASP A 12 15.23 0.63 -8.81
N HIS A 13 16.52 0.61 -9.14
CA HIS A 13 17.61 0.38 -8.20
C HIS A 13 18.00 1.62 -7.38
N GLU A 14 17.51 2.80 -7.75
CA GLU A 14 17.81 4.09 -7.12
C GLU A 14 16.56 4.75 -6.52
N GLN A 15 15.38 4.44 -7.04
CA GLN A 15 14.10 5.05 -6.73
C GLN A 15 13.16 4.14 -5.94
N GLN A 16 12.52 4.69 -4.90
CA GLN A 16 11.53 3.95 -4.11
C GLN A 16 10.36 4.83 -3.68
N LEU A 17 9.17 4.22 -3.61
CA LEU A 17 8.00 4.81 -2.96
C LEU A 17 7.67 4.11 -1.64
N LEU A 18 7.27 4.90 -0.64
CA LEU A 18 6.69 4.48 0.62
C LEU A 18 5.23 4.93 0.64
N LEU A 19 4.31 3.99 0.74
CA LEU A 19 2.87 4.24 0.70
C LEU A 19 2.30 3.94 2.07
N ALA A 20 1.51 4.84 2.64
CA ALA A 20 0.95 4.65 3.97
C ALA A 20 -0.51 5.08 4.03
N PHE A 21 -1.33 4.24 4.65
CA PHE A 21 -2.74 4.50 4.91
C PHE A 21 -3.07 4.19 6.37
N ILE A 22 -3.73 5.12 7.04
CA ILE A 22 -4.20 4.98 8.42
C ILE A 22 -5.65 5.44 8.47
N CYS A 23 -6.52 4.56 8.95
CA CYS A 23 -7.93 4.85 9.15
C CYS A 23 -8.31 4.65 10.62
N TYR A 24 -9.10 5.57 11.16
CA TYR A 24 -9.77 5.41 12.45
C TYR A 24 -11.27 5.34 12.20
N GLU A 25 -11.87 4.20 12.56
CA GLU A 25 -13.23 3.88 12.14
C GLU A 25 -13.35 3.92 10.62
N ASP A 26 -14.25 4.76 10.09
CA ASP A 26 -14.45 4.94 8.66
C ASP A 26 -13.84 6.25 8.15
N GLN A 27 -13.02 6.92 8.97
CA GLN A 27 -12.36 8.17 8.62
C GLN A 27 -10.87 7.96 8.35
N PRO A 28 -10.41 8.14 7.09
CA PRO A 28 -9.00 8.21 6.77
C PRO A 28 -8.35 9.35 7.58
N ILE A 29 -7.37 9.02 8.41
CA ILE A 29 -6.54 9.99 9.13
C ILE A 29 -5.34 10.38 8.27
N MET A 30 -4.79 9.42 7.52
CA MET A 30 -3.63 9.65 6.67
C MET A 30 -3.69 8.75 5.45
N THR A 31 -3.51 9.34 4.28
CA THR A 31 -3.18 8.64 3.04
C THR A 31 -2.00 9.39 2.43
N SER A 32 -0.83 8.75 2.33
CA SER A 32 0.40 9.45 1.95
C SER A 32 1.29 8.59 1.06
N VAL A 33 1.93 9.26 0.09
CA VAL A 33 2.96 8.68 -0.77
C VAL A 33 4.23 9.51 -0.61
N TYR A 34 5.32 8.83 -0.26
CA TYR A 34 6.65 9.42 -0.18
C TYR A 34 7.52 8.83 -1.26
N TYR A 35 8.33 9.66 -1.91
CA TYR A 35 9.41 9.28 -2.80
C TYR A 35 10.74 9.45 -2.09
N ARG A 36 11.66 8.50 -2.34
CA ARG A 36 13.06 8.61 -1.95
C ARG A 36 13.97 8.11 -3.06
N HIS A 37 15.13 8.74 -3.15
CA HIS A 37 16.19 8.40 -4.09
C HIS A 37 17.52 8.19 -3.35
N ILE A 38 18.41 7.36 -3.91
CA ILE A 38 19.73 7.06 -3.31
C ILE A 38 20.64 8.29 -3.17
N ASP A 39 20.42 9.33 -3.97
CA ASP A 39 21.14 10.61 -3.89
C ASP A 39 20.72 11.50 -2.71
N GLY A 40 19.74 11.05 -1.91
CA GLY A 40 19.21 11.78 -0.75
C GLY A 40 17.97 12.63 -1.06
N THR A 41 17.50 12.69 -2.31
CA THR A 41 16.23 13.33 -2.64
C THR A 41 15.09 12.63 -1.91
N SER A 42 14.25 13.42 -1.22
CA SER A 42 13.05 12.93 -0.55
C SER A 42 11.89 13.90 -0.78
N ILE A 43 10.76 13.37 -1.24
CA ILE A 43 9.56 14.15 -1.56
C ILE A 43 8.37 13.48 -0.87
N GLN A 44 7.54 14.28 -0.20
CA GLN A 44 6.18 13.87 0.13
C GLN A 44 5.25 14.44 -0.94
N TYR A 45 4.55 13.58 -1.68
CA TYR A 45 3.57 14.06 -2.65
C TYR A 45 2.36 14.68 -1.93
N ASN A 46 1.74 15.65 -2.59
CA ASN A 46 0.69 16.50 -2.02
C ASN A 46 -0.53 16.53 -2.95
N GLY A 47 -1.72 16.77 -2.41
CA GLY A 47 -2.97 16.74 -3.18
C GLY A 47 -3.74 15.44 -2.99
N ASP A 48 -4.51 15.04 -3.99
CA ASP A 48 -5.41 13.89 -3.89
C ASP A 48 -4.62 12.58 -3.94
N ILE A 49 -4.75 11.81 -2.86
CA ILE A 49 -4.13 10.49 -2.73
C ILE A 49 -5.21 9.50 -2.29
N LEU A 50 -5.30 8.39 -3.03
CA LEU A 50 -6.26 7.31 -2.83
C LEU A 50 -5.52 6.00 -2.58
N PHE A 51 -5.97 5.29 -1.55
CA PHE A 51 -5.75 3.86 -1.38
C PHE A 51 -7.11 3.17 -1.32
N GLU A 52 -7.29 2.14 -2.14
CA GLU A 52 -8.54 1.41 -2.23
C GLU A 52 -8.27 -0.09 -2.28
N VAL A 53 -8.83 -0.85 -1.33
CA VAL A 53 -8.89 -2.31 -1.42
C VAL A 53 -10.05 -2.67 -2.33
N THR A 54 -9.74 -3.25 -3.50
CA THR A 54 -10.73 -3.53 -4.55
C THR A 54 -11.30 -4.95 -4.46
N SER A 55 -10.60 -5.87 -3.80
CA SER A 55 -11.14 -7.17 -3.38
C SER A 55 -10.42 -7.70 -2.14
N LEU A 56 -11.11 -8.53 -1.37
CA LEU A 56 -10.57 -9.25 -0.21
C LEU A 56 -10.23 -10.69 -0.59
N GLN A 57 -9.38 -11.33 0.22
CA GLN A 57 -9.24 -12.80 0.17
C GLN A 57 -10.59 -13.46 0.46
N GLU A 58 -10.82 -14.64 -0.13
CA GLU A 58 -12.09 -15.38 0.04
C GLU A 58 -12.36 -15.70 1.51
N GLU A 59 -11.33 -16.15 2.22
CA GLU A 59 -11.39 -16.47 3.64
C GLU A 59 -10.57 -15.45 4.45
N PRO A 60 -11.09 -14.95 5.58
CA PRO A 60 -10.34 -14.10 6.48
C PRO A 60 -9.21 -14.89 7.15
N LEU A 61 -8.13 -14.19 7.52
CA LEU A 61 -7.01 -14.79 8.24
C LEU A 61 -7.20 -14.65 9.74
N ILE A 62 -6.85 -15.70 10.48
CA ILE A 62 -6.92 -15.71 11.94
C ILE A 62 -5.53 -15.38 12.51
N THR A 63 -5.50 -14.32 13.31
CA THR A 63 -4.32 -13.91 14.08
C THR A 63 -4.09 -14.83 15.29
N PRO A 64 -2.88 -14.85 15.89
CA PRO A 64 -2.61 -15.65 17.09
C PRO A 64 -3.46 -15.31 18.31
N ASP A 65 -3.97 -14.07 18.43
CA ASP A 65 -4.93 -13.65 19.45
C ASP A 65 -6.39 -13.98 19.08
N ASN A 66 -6.60 -14.84 18.08
CA ASN A 66 -7.89 -15.36 17.62
C ASN A 66 -8.82 -14.27 17.05
N PHE A 67 -8.25 -13.19 16.51
CA PHE A 67 -8.98 -12.17 15.78
C PHE A 67 -9.03 -12.51 14.28
N SER A 68 -10.21 -12.41 13.69
CA SER A 68 -10.46 -12.63 12.26
C SER A 68 -10.22 -11.34 11.48
N MET A 69 -9.31 -11.37 10.49
CA MET A 69 -8.91 -10.21 9.73
C MET A 69 -9.14 -10.42 8.23
N ASN A 70 -9.96 -9.56 7.63
CA ASN A 70 -10.09 -9.47 6.19
C ASN A 70 -8.83 -8.79 5.62
N VAL A 71 -8.13 -9.46 4.72
CA VAL A 71 -6.90 -8.95 4.11
C VAL A 71 -7.07 -8.75 2.59
N PRO A 72 -6.35 -7.80 1.98
CA PRO A 72 -6.48 -7.53 0.55
C PRO A 72 -6.15 -8.74 -0.33
N ASN A 73 -6.94 -8.93 -1.38
CA ASN A 73 -6.56 -9.73 -2.54
C ASN A 73 -6.08 -8.81 -3.68
N THR A 74 -6.83 -7.75 -3.96
CA THR A 74 -6.42 -6.70 -4.89
C THR A 74 -6.62 -5.31 -4.28
N PHE A 75 -5.82 -4.35 -4.74
CA PHE A 75 -5.95 -2.95 -4.33
C PHE A 75 -5.38 -2.00 -5.39
N ARG A 76 -5.68 -0.71 -5.24
CA ARG A 76 -5.21 0.38 -6.11
C ARG A 76 -4.61 1.50 -5.28
N TRP A 77 -3.58 2.13 -5.83
CA TRP A 77 -3.06 3.42 -5.38
C TRP A 77 -3.16 4.43 -6.51
N ALA A 78 -3.62 5.64 -6.19
CA ALA A 78 -3.53 6.79 -7.07
C ALA A 78 -3.03 8.00 -6.28
N ALA A 79 -2.15 8.80 -6.88
CA ALA A 79 -1.63 10.00 -6.24
C ALA A 79 -1.40 11.12 -7.26
N TYR A 80 -1.69 12.33 -6.82
CA TYR A 80 -1.34 13.57 -7.50
C TYR A 80 -0.26 14.33 -6.73
N HIS A 81 0.44 15.23 -7.41
CA HIS A 81 1.36 16.22 -6.86
C HIS A 81 1.22 17.52 -7.63
N ASN A 82 0.87 18.62 -6.96
CA ASN A 82 0.62 19.92 -7.61
C ASN A 82 -0.33 19.81 -8.84
N ASN A 83 -1.43 19.05 -8.69
CA ASN A 83 -2.43 18.75 -9.72
C ASN A 83 -1.94 17.90 -10.91
N GLN A 84 -0.73 17.37 -10.87
CA GLN A 84 -0.23 16.40 -11.84
C GLN A 84 -0.35 14.99 -11.26
N LYS A 85 -0.85 14.02 -12.05
CA LYS A 85 -0.85 12.60 -11.68
C LYS A 85 0.59 12.11 -11.57
N VAL A 86 0.95 11.50 -10.45
CA VAL A 86 2.31 10.96 -10.23
C VAL A 86 2.32 9.44 -10.10
N LEU A 87 1.22 8.84 -9.63
CA LEU A 87 1.09 7.40 -9.45
C LEU A 87 -0.33 6.96 -9.80
N ASP A 88 -0.45 5.88 -10.56
CA ASP A 88 -1.69 5.10 -10.69
C ASP A 88 -1.32 3.63 -10.90
N ILE A 89 -1.53 2.80 -9.89
CA ILE A 89 -1.15 1.38 -9.93
C ILE A 89 -2.26 0.49 -9.42
N SER A 90 -2.40 -0.68 -10.04
CA SER A 90 -3.24 -1.78 -9.58
C SER A 90 -2.37 -2.95 -9.14
N ALA A 91 -2.73 -3.56 -8.01
CA ALA A 91 -1.94 -4.59 -7.36
C ALA A 91 -2.76 -5.85 -7.08
N GLN A 92 -2.09 -7.00 -7.17
CA GLN A 92 -2.59 -8.32 -6.81
C GLN A 92 -1.63 -8.95 -5.81
N VAL A 93 -2.13 -9.28 -4.62
CA VAL A 93 -1.37 -10.04 -3.63
C VAL A 93 -1.23 -11.46 -4.14
N ASP A 94 0.00 -11.90 -4.35
CA ASP A 94 0.35 -13.20 -4.95
C ASP A 94 1.25 -14.04 -4.03
N THR A 95 1.56 -13.53 -2.84
CA THR A 95 2.37 -14.19 -1.83
C THR A 95 1.51 -14.51 -0.62
N PRO A 96 1.68 -15.68 0.02
CA PRO A 96 0.99 -16.00 1.25
C PRO A 96 1.25 -14.94 2.32
N TYR A 97 0.20 -14.55 3.04
CA TYR A 97 0.32 -13.68 4.19
C TYR A 97 1.01 -14.41 5.35
N CYS A 98 1.97 -13.73 5.96
CA CYS A 98 2.63 -14.18 7.18
C CYS A 98 2.25 -13.25 8.33
N PHE A 99 1.88 -13.80 9.49
CA PHE A 99 1.72 -12.99 10.69
C PHE A 99 3.11 -12.54 11.17
N GLY A 100 3.28 -11.25 11.48
CA GLY A 100 4.61 -10.74 11.83
C GLY A 100 4.76 -9.23 12.02
N LEU A 101 3.68 -8.46 11.88
CA LEU A 101 3.69 -7.02 12.09
C LEU A 101 2.65 -6.63 13.15
N ALA A 102 3.10 -6.34 14.36
CA ALA A 102 2.24 -5.95 15.48
C ALA A 102 1.01 -6.89 15.60
N ALA A 103 -0.19 -6.38 15.25
CA ALA A 103 -1.45 -7.11 15.33
C ALA A 103 -1.99 -7.62 13.97
N GLY A 104 -1.17 -7.65 12.92
CA GLY A 104 -1.59 -8.09 11.59
C GLY A 104 -0.51 -8.78 10.76
N PHE A 105 -0.68 -8.70 9.45
CA PHE A 105 0.03 -9.55 8.50
C PHE A 105 0.96 -8.75 7.58
N VAL A 106 1.96 -9.45 7.08
CA VAL A 106 2.84 -8.99 6.01
C VAL A 106 2.71 -9.89 4.80
N SER A 107 2.90 -9.34 3.60
CA SER A 107 2.93 -10.09 2.35
C SER A 107 3.73 -9.35 1.28
N SER A 108 3.74 -9.91 0.06
CA SER A 108 4.22 -9.24 -1.14
C SER A 108 3.20 -9.37 -2.27
N TYR A 109 3.28 -8.46 -3.23
CA TYR A 109 2.32 -8.38 -4.33
C TYR A 109 3.02 -8.02 -5.64
N ALA A 110 2.39 -8.37 -6.76
CA ALA A 110 2.72 -7.84 -8.06
C ALA A 110 1.84 -6.61 -8.35
N TRP A 111 2.39 -5.62 -9.06
CA TRP A 111 1.65 -4.43 -9.48
C TRP A 111 1.98 -4.03 -10.91
N GLN A 112 1.05 -3.34 -11.54
CA GLN A 112 1.20 -2.70 -12.85
C GLN A 112 0.52 -1.33 -12.85
N GLY A 113 1.03 -0.41 -13.66
CA GLY A 113 0.45 0.92 -13.80
C GLY A 113 1.48 1.92 -14.29
N GLU A 114 1.48 3.12 -13.72
CA GLU A 114 2.36 4.19 -14.15
C GLU A 114 2.94 5.01 -12.98
N PHE A 115 4.16 5.51 -13.19
CA PHE A 115 4.82 6.51 -12.35
C PHE A 115 5.30 7.66 -13.26
N TYR A 116 4.81 8.87 -13.04
CA TYR A 116 5.01 10.02 -13.95
C TYR A 116 4.76 9.69 -15.44
N ASP A 117 3.58 9.11 -15.73
CA ASP A 117 3.14 8.68 -17.07
C ASP A 117 4.07 7.63 -17.74
N GLN A 118 5.05 7.09 -17.02
CA GLN A 118 5.87 5.97 -17.48
C GLN A 118 5.21 4.65 -17.07
N PRO A 119 4.81 3.79 -18.03
CA PRO A 119 4.27 2.47 -17.72
C PRO A 119 5.32 1.59 -17.05
N LEU A 120 4.96 1.01 -15.91
CA LEU A 120 5.84 0.16 -15.12
C LEU A 120 5.07 -1.04 -14.57
N VAL A 121 5.83 -2.11 -14.32
CA VAL A 121 5.39 -3.27 -13.57
C VAL A 121 6.42 -3.56 -12.49
N GLY A 122 6.00 -4.11 -11.37
CA GLY A 122 6.93 -4.37 -10.28
C GLY A 122 6.35 -5.24 -9.19
N ARG A 123 7.09 -5.29 -8.08
CA ARG A 123 6.68 -5.95 -6.85
C ARG A 123 6.70 -4.97 -5.69
N GLY A 124 5.88 -5.25 -4.68
CA GLY A 124 5.84 -4.47 -3.46
C GLY A 124 5.78 -5.34 -2.22
N TYR A 125 6.31 -4.79 -1.13
CA TYR A 125 6.09 -5.29 0.21
C TYR A 125 4.82 -4.68 0.79
N LEU A 126 4.04 -5.46 1.53
CA LEU A 126 2.78 -5.06 2.15
C LEU A 126 2.79 -5.38 3.63
N GLU A 127 2.46 -4.38 4.42
CA GLU A 127 2.02 -4.45 5.81
C GLU A 127 0.55 -4.11 5.88
N TYR A 128 -0.25 -4.95 6.54
CA TYR A 128 -1.69 -4.74 6.63
C TYR A 128 -2.26 -5.16 7.98
N ILE A 129 -3.05 -4.27 8.57
CA ILE A 129 -3.79 -4.50 9.81
C ILE A 129 -5.20 -3.97 9.61
N ASP A 130 -6.20 -4.81 9.83
CA ASP A 130 -7.60 -4.40 9.90
C ASP A 130 -8.23 -5.00 11.16
N ARG A 131 -8.57 -4.14 12.12
CA ARG A 131 -9.17 -4.45 13.43
C ARG A 131 -10.58 -3.89 13.56
N ARG A 132 -11.28 -3.70 12.43
CA ARG A 132 -12.70 -3.32 12.42
C ARG A 132 -13.60 -4.40 12.98
#